data_AF-A0AAV5JEQ1-F1
#
_entry.id   AF-A0AAV5JEQ1-F1
#
_cell.length_a   1.000
_cell.length_b   1.000
_cell.length_c   1.000
_cell.angle_alpha   90.00
_cell.angle_beta   90.00
_cell.angle_gamma   90.00
#
_symmetry.space_group_name_H-M   'P 1'
#
loop_
_entity.id
_entity.type
_entity.pdbx_description
1 polymer ?
#
loop_
_entity_poly.entity_id
_entity_poly.type
_entity_poly.pdbx_seq_one_letter_code
_entity_poly.pdbx_strand_id
1 'polypeptide(L)' 'MLLYAWLSQRPGNAVVYYPNWILRGKDPADSRSSTRNPFAWIREVLSSREKDVIDVSGVDTAVYFVFLTTDALRCPPFCP' A
#
# COMPACT_ATOMS: atom_id res chain seq x y z
N MET A 1 -3.52 -14.48 -2.63
CA MET A 1 -2.60 -14.02 -1.57
C MET A 1 -1.42 -14.94 -1.33
N LEU A 2 -1.59 -16.28 -1.31
CA LEU A 2 -0.48 -17.23 -1.11
C LEU A 2 0.66 -17.12 -2.14
N LEU A 3 0.34 -17.05 -3.43
CA LEU A 3 1.36 -16.90 -4.49
C LEU A 3 2.16 -15.61 -4.35
N TYR A 4 1.48 -14.49 -4.10
CA TYR A 4 2.11 -13.19 -3.82
C TYR A 4 2.98 -13.23 -2.56
N ALA A 5 2.47 -13.81 -1.47
CA ALA A 5 3.21 -13.93 -0.22
C ALA A 5 4.48 -14.77 -0.42
N TRP A 6 4.43 -15.83 -1.22
CA TRP A 6 5.59 -16.66 -1.53
C TRP A 6 6.60 -15.95 -2.45
N LEU A 7 6.12 -15.32 -3.53
CA LEU A 7 7.00 -14.61 -4.48
C LEU A 7 7.66 -13.36 -3.86
N SER A 8 6.97 -12.64 -2.97
CA SER A 8 7.52 -11.47 -2.26
C SER A 8 8.57 -11.86 -1.20
N GLN A 9 8.64 -13.12 -0.78
CA GLN A 9 9.69 -13.62 0.14
C GLN A 9 11.01 -13.92 -0.56
N ARG A 10 11.01 -14.09 -1.88
CA ARG A 10 12.24 -14.39 -2.63
C ARG A 10 13.10 -13.13 -2.72
N PRO A 11 14.38 -13.17 -2.29
CA PRO A 11 15.24 -11.98 -2.26
C PRO A 11 15.48 -11.37 -3.65
N GLY A 12 15.53 -12.20 -4.70
CA GLY A 12 15.65 -11.71 -6.09
C GLY A 12 14.43 -10.89 -6.57
N ASN A 13 13.26 -11.07 -5.96
CA ASN A 13 12.06 -10.34 -6.32
C ASN A 13 11.88 -9.04 -5.51
N ALA A 14 12.80 -8.72 -4.60
CA ALA A 14 12.71 -7.52 -3.76
C ALA A 14 12.69 -6.24 -4.58
N VAL A 15 13.42 -6.21 -5.70
CA VAL A 15 13.46 -5.05 -6.62
C VAL A 15 12.11 -4.81 -7.29
N VAL A 16 11.36 -5.88 -7.59
CA VAL A 16 10.05 -5.80 -8.25
C VAL A 16 8.96 -5.40 -7.26
N TYR A 17 8.95 -5.98 -6.06
CA TYR A 17 7.89 -5.76 -5.07
C TYR A 17 8.12 -4.55 -4.16
N TYR A 18 9.38 -4.18 -3.92
CA TYR A 18 9.74 -3.15 -2.95
C TYR A 18 10.72 -2.10 -3.49
N PRO A 19 10.51 -1.55 -4.72
CA PRO A 19 11.42 -0.57 -5.30
C PRO A 19 11.48 0.73 -4.49
N ASN A 20 10.35 1.19 -3.95
CA ASN A 20 10.28 2.43 -3.16
C ASN A 20 11.14 2.37 -1.88
N TRP A 21 11.31 1.18 -1.29
CA TRP A 21 12.20 1.03 -0.12
C TRP A 21 13.67 1.09 -0.49
N ILE A 22 14.05 0.46 -1.60
CA ILE A 22 15.41 0.53 -2.13
C ILE A 22 15.75 2.00 -2.45
N LEU A 23 14.83 2.73 -3.08
CA LEU A 23 14.97 4.16 -3.34
C LEU A 23 15.09 5.01 -2.08
N ARG A 24 14.49 4.57 -0.97
CA ARG A 24 14.53 5.24 0.35
C ARG A 24 15.64 4.71 1.27
N GLY A 25 16.53 3.85 0.76
CA GLY A 25 17.65 3.28 1.52
C GLY A 25 17.24 2.35 2.67
N LYS A 26 16.03 1.80 2.64
CA LYS A 26 15.53 0.83 3.65
C LYS A 26 15.73 -0.61 3.16
N ASP A 27 16.05 -1.53 4.07
CA ASP A 27 16.22 -2.94 3.72
C ASP A 27 14.84 -3.58 3.43
N PRO A 28 14.62 -4.18 2.25
CA PRO A 28 13.42 -4.95 1.97
C PRO A 28 13.17 -6.09 2.98
N ALA A 29 14.19 -6.57 3.69
CA ALA A 29 14.06 -7.57 4.74
C ALA A 29 13.26 -7.07 5.96
N ASP A 30 13.33 -5.78 6.29
CA ASP A 30 12.56 -5.19 7.41
C ASP A 30 11.05 -5.28 7.15
N SER A 31 10.65 -5.16 5.88
CA SER A 31 9.26 -5.35 5.47
C SER A 31 8.78 -6.79 5.53
N ARG A 32 9.71 -7.73 5.40
CA ARG A 32 9.44 -9.16 5.49
C ARG A 32 9.09 -9.54 6.93
N SER A 33 9.59 -8.76 7.89
CA SER A 33 9.32 -8.84 9.33
C SER A 33 8.06 -8.07 9.77
N SER A 34 7.71 -6.97 9.08
CA SER A 34 6.45 -6.29 9.34
C SER A 34 5.28 -7.23 9.00
N THR A 35 4.41 -7.42 9.99
CA THR A 35 3.55 -8.60 10.11
C THR A 35 2.66 -8.78 8.88
N ARG A 36 2.84 -9.88 8.13
CA ARG A 36 1.96 -10.35 7.03
C ARG A 36 0.54 -10.76 7.50
N ASN A 37 0.11 -10.29 8.66
CA ASN A 37 -1.23 -10.50 9.15
C ASN A 37 -2.14 -9.49 8.45
N PRO A 38 -3.13 -9.95 7.65
CA PRO A 38 -4.02 -9.04 6.93
C PRO A 38 -4.74 -8.06 7.87
N PHE A 39 -5.03 -8.45 9.11
CA PHE A 39 -5.63 -7.56 10.10
C PHE A 39 -4.66 -6.49 10.62
N ALA A 40 -3.37 -6.83 10.73
CA ALA A 40 -2.35 -5.86 11.13
C ALA A 40 -2.14 -4.81 10.03
N TRP A 41 -2.08 -5.23 8.77
CA TRP A 41 -2.04 -4.33 7.61
C TRP A 41 -3.26 -3.40 7.55
N ILE A 42 -4.48 -3.94 7.69
CA ILE A 42 -5.70 -3.12 7.68
C ILE A 42 -5.65 -2.09 8.82
N ARG A 43 -5.22 -2.51 10.02
CA ARG A 43 -5.10 -1.60 11.17
C ARG A 43 -4.03 -0.53 10.95
N GLU A 44 -2.90 -0.89 10.36
CA GLU A 44 -1.80 0.02 10.03
C GLU A 44 -2.26 1.07 9.00
N VAL A 45 -2.95 0.63 7.94
CA VAL A 45 -3.53 1.51 6.92
C VAL A 45 -4.58 2.45 7.52
N LEU A 46 -5.48 1.94 8.37
CA LEU A 46 -6.50 2.77 9.03
C LEU A 46 -5.92 3.73 10.08
N SER A 47 -4.76 3.41 10.65
CA SER A 47 -4.06 4.29 11.61
C SER A 47 -3.19 5.35 10.93
N SER A 48 -2.83 5.15 9.66
CA SER A 48 -1.99 6.05 8.89
C SER A 48 -2.77 7.32 8.52
N ARG A 49 -2.16 8.49 8.70
CA ARG A 49 -2.80 9.76 8.34
C ARG A 49 -2.51 10.11 6.88
N GLU A 50 -3.37 10.94 6.29
CA GLU A 50 -3.19 11.47 4.92
C GLU A 50 -1.82 12.12 4.72
N LYS A 51 -1.29 12.80 5.76
CA LYS A 51 0.04 13.42 5.76
C LYS A 51 1.16 12.39 5.56
N ASP A 52 1.04 11.21 6.18
CA ASP A 52 2.04 10.15 6.04
C ASP A 52 1.99 9.55 4.63
N VAL A 53 0.79 9.44 4.04
CA VAL A 53 0.61 9.00 2.65
C VAL A 53 1.24 9.99 1.67
N ILE A 54 1.04 11.29 1.88
CA ILE A 54 1.61 12.34 1.03
C ILE A 54 3.16 12.32 1.13
N ASP A 55 3.73 12.15 2.31
CA ASP A 55 5.19 12.08 2.50
C ASP A 55 5.82 10.82 1.86
N VAL A 56 5.09 9.71 1.88
CA VAL A 56 5.58 8.41 1.35
C VAL A 56 5.33 8.23 -0.15
N SER A 57 4.25 8.78 -0.69
CA SER A 57 3.82 8.50 -2.08
C SER A 57 3.53 9.75 -2.91
N GLY A 58 3.46 10.93 -2.29
CA GLY A 58 3.15 12.19 -2.96
C GLY A 58 1.67 12.50 -3.00
N VAL A 59 1.36 13.71 -3.49
CA VAL A 59 0.00 14.27 -3.48
C VAL A 59 -0.93 13.54 -4.45
N ASP A 60 -0.43 13.09 -5.60
CA ASP A 60 -1.22 12.39 -6.62
C ASP A 60 -1.89 11.11 -6.06
N THR A 61 -1.13 10.32 -5.29
CA THR A 61 -1.65 9.11 -4.63
C THR A 61 -2.70 9.44 -3.57
N ALA A 62 -2.53 10.54 -2.81
CA ALA A 62 -3.51 10.97 -1.84
C ALA A 62 -4.84 11.38 -2.51
N VAL A 63 -4.77 12.12 -3.63
CA VAL A 63 -5.95 12.47 -4.43
C VAL A 63 -6.64 11.21 -4.97
N TYR A 64 -5.87 10.20 -5.41
CA TYR A 64 -6.42 8.93 -5.88
C TYR A 64 -7.16 8.16 -4.77
N PHE A 65 -6.66 8.16 -3.52
CA PHE A 65 -7.40 7.56 -2.40
C PHE A 65 -8.69 8.31 -2.06
N VAL A 66 -8.67 9.65 -2.13
CA VAL A 66 -9.90 10.47 -1.99
C VAL A 66 -10.89 10.12 -3.10
N PHE A 67 -10.42 9.98 -4.35
CA PHE A 67 -11.26 9.57 -5.47
C PHE A 67 -11.92 8.19 -5.23
N LEU A 68 -11.13 7.17 -4.88
CA LEU A 68 -11.64 5.82 -4.59
C LEU A 68 -12.65 5.78 -3.43
N THR A 69 -12.42 6.57 -2.38
CA THR A 69 -13.34 6.64 -1.23
C THR A 69 -14.61 7.42 -1.57
N THR A 70 -14.52 8.44 -2.42
CA THR A 70 -15.67 9.25 -2.84
C THR A 70 -16.58 8.49 -3.81
N ASP A 71 -16.01 7.71 -4.74
CA ASP A 71 -16.78 6.82 -5.62
C ASP A 71 -17.42 5.66 -4.87
N ALA A 72 -16.74 5.10 -3.85
CA ALA A 72 -17.34 4.09 -2.97
C ALA A 72 -18.54 4.63 -2.16
N LEU A 73 -18.60 5.95 -1.93
CA LEU A 73 -19.70 6.63 -1.23
C LEU A 73 -20.76 7.22 -2.17
N ARG A 74 -20.53 7.20 -3.49
CA ARG A 74 -21.53 7.53 -4.52
C ARG A 74 -21.84 6.29 -5.34
N CYS A 75 -22.86 5.53 -4.93
CA CYS A 75 -23.73 4.91 -5.92
C CYS A 75 -24.61 6.01 -6.53
N PRO A 76 -24.44 6.45 -7.80
CA PRO A 76 -25.48 7.21 -8.47
C PRO A 76 -26.62 6.27 -8.90
N PRO A 77 -27.90 6.63 -8.71
CA PRO A 77 -29.03 5.89 -9.27
C PRO A 77 -29.20 6.07 -10.79
N PHE A 78 -28.28 6.76 -11.47
CA PHE A 78 -28.36 7.02 -12.90
C PHE A 78 -26.97 6.90 -13.54
N CYS A 79 -26.72 5.76 -14.18
CA CYS A 79 -25.83 5.70 -15.33
C CYS A 79 -26.72 5.71 -16.60
N PRO A 80 -26.40 6.52 -17.63
CA PRO A 80 -27.03 6.42 -18.95
C PRO A 80 -26.68 5.12 -19.67
#